data_AF-A0A8I2AA38-F1
#
_entry.id   AF-A0A8I2AA38-F1
#
_cell.length_a   1.000
_cell.length_b   1.000
_cell.length_c   1.000
_cell.angle_alpha   90.00
_cell.angle_beta   90.00
_cell.angle_gamma   90.00
#
_symmetry.space_group_name_H-M   'P 1'
#
loop_
_entity.id
_entity.type
_entity.pdbx_description
1 polymer ?
#
loop_
_entity_poly.entity_id
_entity_poly.type
_entity_poly.pdbx_seq_one_letter_code
_entity_poly.pdbx_strand_id
1 'polypeptide(L)'
;MENNNGNSPTKDYMSARNVIAFLITLVILVATVYVAIVAVRISSEQDRMEGLKFVAQTLLPLWGTWIGTILAFYFSRENFDAATKSYQNIIESMKPEEKIAKIMAKDAMLPLEKITYLDYDETKTRTIRDILDDERFREYNRYAILNRDKTLKYIIHRSTFYRFLAEVSMGIVPIEKNTDDLTFSDMEEQASDAVKAMMYKGFNFIAENSTLLDAKKAMDAIPECQDVFVTKSGKATEPILGLITNNKILDYARV
;
A
#
# COMPACT_ATOMS: atom_id res chain seq x y z
N MET A 1 1.59 -0.64 -37.25
CA MET A 1 1.65 -2.11 -37.25
C MET A 1 2.75 -2.46 -36.27
N GLU A 2 2.55 -3.07 -35.11
CA GLU A 2 1.50 -3.95 -34.59
C GLU A 2 1.28 -3.65 -33.11
N ASN A 3 0.02 -3.84 -32.70
CA ASN A 3 -0.53 -3.70 -31.37
C ASN A 3 -0.29 -5.04 -30.64
N ASN A 4 0.24 -5.06 -29.42
CA ASN A 4 0.25 -6.30 -28.63
C ASN A 4 -0.34 -6.05 -27.23
N ASN A 5 -1.67 -6.13 -27.20
CA ASN A 5 -2.47 -6.21 -25.99
C ASN A 5 -2.11 -7.49 -25.22
N GLY A 6 -1.58 -7.33 -24.01
CA GLY A 6 -1.49 -8.40 -23.02
C GLY A 6 -2.87 -8.80 -22.54
N ASN A 7 -3.56 -9.67 -23.28
CA ASN A 7 -4.73 -10.41 -22.79
C ASN A 7 -4.25 -11.52 -21.85
N SER A 8 -4.36 -11.27 -20.55
CA SER A 8 -4.31 -12.31 -19.51
C SER A 8 -5.43 -13.34 -19.72
N PRO A 9 -5.16 -14.66 -19.70
CA PRO A 9 -6.18 -15.67 -19.86
C PRO A 9 -6.82 -16.00 -18.51
N THR A 10 -7.75 -15.17 -18.04
CA THR A 10 -8.74 -15.60 -17.04
C THR A 10 -9.84 -16.42 -17.73
N LYS A 11 -9.44 -17.48 -18.45
CA LYS A 11 -10.37 -18.41 -19.09
C LYS A 11 -11.03 -19.31 -18.04
N ASP A 12 -12.31 -19.06 -17.83
CA ASP A 12 -13.37 -20.09 -17.89
C ASP A 12 -13.53 -21.11 -16.75
N TYR A 13 -12.90 -20.93 -15.58
CA TYR A 13 -13.15 -21.82 -14.43
C TYR A 13 -14.55 -21.67 -13.82
N MET A 14 -15.12 -20.46 -13.84
CA MET A 14 -16.48 -20.23 -13.33
C MET A 14 -17.56 -20.83 -14.25
N SER A 15 -17.35 -20.90 -15.56
CA SER A 15 -18.34 -21.48 -16.48
C SER A 15 -18.36 -23.00 -16.37
N ALA A 16 -17.20 -23.67 -16.32
CA ALA A 16 -17.10 -25.12 -16.18
C ALA A 16 -17.76 -25.61 -14.88
N ARG A 17 -17.54 -24.91 -13.76
CA ARG A 17 -18.19 -25.20 -12.48
C ARG A 17 -19.71 -25.05 -12.57
N ASN A 18 -20.21 -23.99 -13.21
CA ASN A 18 -21.65 -23.75 -13.35
C ASN A 18 -22.31 -24.80 -14.26
N VAL A 19 -21.64 -25.21 -15.33
CA VAL A 19 -22.11 -26.27 -16.23
C VAL A 19 -22.18 -27.62 -15.51
N ILE A 20 -21.14 -27.97 -14.74
CA ILE A 20 -21.14 -29.22 -13.96
C ILE A 20 -22.24 -29.19 -12.89
N ALA A 21 -22.39 -28.09 -12.15
CA ALA A 21 -23.44 -27.94 -11.15
C ALA A 21 -24.84 -28.05 -11.77
N PHE A 22 -25.05 -27.46 -12.96
CA PHE A 22 -26.30 -27.56 -13.69
C PHE A 22 -26.57 -29.00 -14.16
N LEU A 23 -25.58 -29.68 -14.75
CA LEU A 23 -25.73 -31.06 -15.22
C LEU A 23 -26.04 -32.03 -14.08
N ILE A 24 -25.32 -31.92 -12.96
CA ILE A 24 -25.58 -32.76 -11.78
C ILE A 24 -26.99 -32.52 -11.24
N THR A 25 -27.40 -31.26 -11.12
CA THR A 25 -28.75 -30.91 -10.65
C THR A 25 -29.82 -31.45 -11.58
N LEU A 26 -29.63 -31.31 -12.90
CA LEU A 26 -30.54 -31.81 -13.91
C LEU A 26 -30.68 -33.34 -13.86
N VAL A 27 -29.57 -34.06 -13.75
CA VAL A 27 -29.57 -35.53 -13.68
C VAL A 27 -30.30 -36.02 -12.42
N ILE A 28 -30.05 -35.40 -11.27
CA ILE A 28 -30.74 -35.75 -10.01
C ILE A 28 -32.24 -35.47 -10.12
N LEU A 29 -32.63 -34.34 -10.70
CA LEU A 29 -34.04 -33.96 -10.88
C LEU A 29 -34.75 -34.92 -11.83
N VAL A 30 -34.13 -35.27 -12.96
CA VAL A 30 -34.70 -36.23 -13.92
C VAL A 30 -34.81 -37.62 -13.30
N ALA A 31 -33.79 -38.10 -12.59
CA ALA A 31 -33.82 -39.40 -11.94
C ALA A 31 -34.91 -39.50 -10.86
N THR A 32 -35.06 -38.48 -10.03
CA THR A 32 -36.08 -38.45 -8.97
C THR A 32 -37.50 -38.39 -9.54
N VAL A 33 -37.75 -37.56 -10.56
CA VAL A 33 -39.05 -37.50 -11.27
C VAL A 33 -39.34 -38.82 -11.98
N TYR A 34 -38.34 -39.43 -12.62
CA TYR A 34 -38.50 -40.72 -13.30
C TYR A 34 -38.88 -41.82 -12.31
N VAL A 35 -38.19 -41.95 -11.18
CA VAL A 35 -38.51 -42.93 -10.13
C VAL A 35 -39.93 -42.68 -9.58
N ALA A 36 -40.32 -41.42 -9.37
CA ALA A 36 -41.68 -41.09 -8.93
C ALA A 36 -42.76 -41.50 -9.95
N ILE A 37 -42.54 -41.27 -11.24
CA ILE A 37 -43.47 -41.66 -12.31
C ILE A 37 -43.56 -43.18 -12.43
N VAL A 38 -42.43 -43.88 -12.39
CA VAL A 38 -42.37 -45.35 -12.46
C VAL A 38 -43.06 -45.98 -11.25
N ALA A 39 -42.82 -45.45 -10.04
CA ALA A 39 -43.50 -45.90 -8.84
C ALA A 39 -45.02 -45.77 -8.96
N VAL A 40 -45.53 -44.67 -9.53
CA VAL A 40 -46.98 -44.47 -9.72
C VAL A 40 -47.56 -45.33 -10.86
N ARG A 41 -46.81 -45.59 -11.94
CA ARG A 41 -47.30 -46.36 -13.09
C ARG A 41 -47.28 -47.88 -12.91
N ILE A 42 -46.35 -48.40 -12.11
CA ILE A 42 -46.23 -49.86 -11.86
C ILE A 42 -47.17 -50.30 -10.73
N SER A 43 -47.65 -49.37 -9.91
CA SER A 43 -48.57 -49.65 -8.80
C SER A 43 -49.97 -50.02 -9.28
N SER A 44 -50.55 -51.07 -8.70
CA SER A 44 -51.97 -51.41 -8.89
C SER A 44 -52.89 -50.33 -8.30
N GLU A 45 -54.19 -50.29 -8.67
CA GLU A 45 -55.16 -49.31 -8.14
C GLU A 45 -55.18 -49.24 -6.59
N GLN A 46 -54.84 -50.34 -5.91
CA GLN A 46 -54.81 -50.45 -4.45
C GLN A 46 -53.48 -49.94 -3.85
N ASP A 47 -52.38 -49.94 -4.60
CA ASP A 47 -51.03 -49.54 -4.17
C ASP A 47 -50.67 -48.08 -4.51
N ARG A 48 -51.46 -47.41 -5.35
CA ARG A 48 -51.22 -46.00 -5.74
C ARG A 48 -51.14 -45.05 -4.54
N MET A 49 -51.96 -45.29 -3.51
CA MET A 49 -51.95 -44.48 -2.28
C MET A 49 -50.65 -44.67 -1.49
N GLU A 50 -50.07 -45.87 -1.52
CA GLU A 50 -48.81 -46.17 -0.84
C GLU A 50 -47.62 -45.56 -1.60
N GLY A 51 -47.63 -45.62 -2.93
CA GLY A 51 -46.65 -44.90 -3.77
C GLY A 51 -46.67 -43.38 -3.56
N LEU A 52 -47.85 -42.78 -3.43
CA LEU A 52 -47.99 -41.35 -3.11
C LEU A 52 -47.46 -41.00 -1.72
N LYS A 53 -47.73 -41.85 -0.71
CA LYS A 53 -47.18 -41.69 0.64
C LYS A 53 -45.66 -41.80 0.66
N PHE A 54 -45.10 -42.76 -0.06
CA PHE A 54 -43.66 -42.94 -0.18
C PHE A 54 -42.98 -41.72 -0.82
N VAL A 55 -43.55 -41.22 -1.92
CA VAL A 55 -43.09 -40.01 -2.61
C VAL A 55 -43.16 -38.80 -1.67
N ALA A 56 -44.27 -38.59 -0.98
CA ALA A 56 -44.43 -37.47 -0.05
C ALA A 56 -43.45 -37.55 1.12
N GLN A 57 -43.28 -38.72 1.74
CA GLN A 57 -42.42 -38.91 2.92
C GLN A 57 -40.92 -38.86 2.60
N THR A 58 -40.52 -39.17 1.36
CA THR A 58 -39.11 -39.22 0.97
C THR A 58 -38.67 -37.97 0.22
N LEU A 59 -39.47 -37.50 -0.75
CA LEU A 59 -39.09 -36.35 -1.57
C LEU A 59 -39.27 -35.02 -0.83
N LEU A 60 -40.34 -34.83 -0.04
CA LEU A 60 -40.55 -33.55 0.66
C LEU A 60 -39.38 -33.21 1.60
N PRO A 61 -38.87 -34.14 2.43
CA PRO A 61 -37.68 -33.85 3.25
C PRO A 61 -36.42 -33.65 2.42
N LEU A 62 -36.19 -34.45 1.37
CA LEU A 62 -35.01 -34.34 0.50
C LEU A 62 -34.93 -32.94 -0.15
N TRP A 63 -36.03 -32.49 -0.76
CA TRP A 63 -36.11 -31.17 -1.37
C TRP A 63 -36.11 -30.05 -0.32
N GLY A 64 -36.77 -30.25 0.82
CA GLY A 64 -36.77 -29.28 1.92
C GLY A 64 -35.38 -29.01 2.48
N THR A 65 -34.58 -30.06 2.72
CA THR A 65 -33.19 -29.92 3.17
C THR A 65 -32.32 -29.28 2.09
N TRP A 66 -32.43 -29.70 0.83
CA TRP A 66 -31.64 -29.12 -0.27
C TRP A 66 -31.96 -27.63 -0.49
N ILE A 67 -33.25 -27.28 -0.59
CA ILE A 67 -33.71 -25.89 -0.71
C ILE A 67 -33.27 -25.07 0.52
N GLY A 68 -33.42 -25.63 1.73
CA GLY A 68 -32.99 -24.98 2.96
C GLY A 68 -31.48 -24.66 2.96
N THR A 69 -30.65 -25.58 2.50
CA THR A 69 -29.19 -25.34 2.38
C THR A 69 -28.84 -24.31 1.30
N ILE A 70 -29.56 -24.29 0.16
CA ILE A 70 -29.36 -23.28 -0.88
C ILE A 70 -29.77 -21.90 -0.38
N LEU A 71 -30.93 -21.79 0.28
CA LEU A 71 -31.40 -20.53 0.86
C LEU A 71 -30.44 -20.03 1.94
N ALA A 72 -29.97 -20.91 2.82
CA ALA A 72 -28.98 -20.57 3.83
C ALA A 72 -27.67 -20.06 3.20
N PHE A 73 -27.17 -20.73 2.16
CA PHE A 73 -25.99 -20.28 1.42
C PHE A 73 -26.23 -18.95 0.70
N TYR A 74 -27.38 -18.79 0.05
CA TYR A 74 -27.75 -17.58 -0.68
C TYR A 74 -27.82 -16.37 0.26
N PHE A 75 -28.61 -16.46 1.33
CA PHE A 75 -28.73 -15.38 2.31
C PHE A 75 -27.43 -15.14 3.07
N SER A 76 -26.65 -16.19 3.36
CA SER A 76 -25.32 -16.02 3.98
C SER A 76 -24.40 -15.23 3.05
N ARG A 77 -24.34 -15.59 1.76
CA ARG A 77 -23.52 -14.89 0.77
C ARG A 77 -23.97 -13.44 0.56
N GLU A 78 -25.27 -13.19 0.41
CA GLU A 78 -25.78 -11.81 0.28
C GLU A 78 -25.45 -10.96 1.52
N ASN A 79 -25.60 -11.51 2.72
CA ASN A 79 -25.26 -10.80 3.95
C ASN A 79 -23.75 -10.52 4.06
N PHE A 80 -22.89 -11.46 3.65
CA PHE A 80 -21.44 -11.24 3.61
C PHE A 80 -21.04 -10.21 2.55
N ASP A 81 -21.56 -10.33 1.33
CA ASP A 81 -21.27 -9.38 0.24
C ASP A 81 -21.77 -7.96 0.58
N ALA A 82 -22.94 -7.83 1.22
CA ALA A 82 -23.48 -6.55 1.68
C ALA A 82 -22.64 -5.95 2.82
N ALA A 83 -22.18 -6.77 3.77
CA ALA A 83 -21.30 -6.31 4.84
C ALA A 83 -19.98 -5.78 4.27
N THR A 84 -19.30 -6.54 3.41
CA THR A 84 -18.03 -6.11 2.79
C THR A 84 -18.18 -4.83 1.98
N LYS A 85 -19.24 -4.71 1.17
CA LYS A 85 -19.52 -3.48 0.39
C LYS A 85 -19.82 -2.28 1.28
N SER A 86 -20.55 -2.47 2.39
CA SER A 86 -20.81 -1.38 3.34
C SER A 86 -19.51 -0.84 3.95
N TYR A 87 -18.58 -1.72 4.34
CA TYR A 87 -17.26 -1.30 4.81
C TYR A 87 -16.45 -0.57 3.74
N GLN A 88 -16.46 -1.06 2.50
CA GLN A 88 -15.79 -0.39 1.37
C GLN A 88 -16.38 0.99 1.10
N ASN A 89 -17.70 1.13 1.03
CA ASN A 89 -18.38 2.41 0.82
C ASN A 89 -18.10 3.40 1.97
N ILE A 90 -17.99 2.91 3.21
CA ILE A 90 -17.64 3.76 4.36
C ILE A 90 -16.20 4.27 4.23
N ILE A 91 -15.26 3.43 3.78
CA ILE A 91 -13.87 3.84 3.54
C ILE A 91 -13.79 4.83 2.36
N GLU A 92 -14.47 4.56 1.26
CA GLU A 92 -14.49 5.43 0.07
C GLU A 92 -15.16 6.79 0.33
N SER A 93 -16.14 6.86 1.24
CA SER A 93 -16.82 8.10 1.63
C SER A 93 -16.13 8.90 2.74
N MET A 94 -15.07 8.36 3.36
CA MET A 94 -14.26 9.11 4.33
C MET A 94 -13.50 10.26 3.66
N LYS A 95 -13.37 11.37 4.38
CA LYS A 95 -12.47 12.45 3.94
C LYS A 95 -11.02 11.94 3.93
N PRO A 96 -10.15 12.42 3.02
CA PRO A 96 -8.75 12.02 2.95
C PRO A 96 -8.02 12.03 4.31
N GLU A 97 -8.32 13.02 5.16
CA GLU A 97 -7.76 13.15 6.51
C GLU A 97 -8.20 12.03 7.45
N GLU A 98 -9.45 11.56 7.35
CA GLU A 98 -9.99 10.48 8.17
C GLU A 98 -9.40 9.12 7.79
N LYS A 99 -9.05 8.95 6.51
CA LYS A 99 -8.36 7.75 6.02
C LYS A 99 -6.96 7.64 6.63
N ILE A 100 -6.15 8.69 6.48
CA ILE A 100 -4.77 8.70 6.98
C ILE A 100 -4.68 8.77 8.51
N ALA A 101 -5.73 9.26 9.20
CA ALA A 101 -5.79 9.24 10.66
C ALA A 101 -5.83 7.84 11.27
N LYS A 102 -6.24 6.82 10.51
CA LYS A 102 -6.35 5.43 11.00
C LYS A 102 -5.09 4.61 10.74
N ILE A 103 -4.13 5.15 10.00
CA ILE A 103 -2.93 4.43 9.59
C ILE A 103 -1.78 4.85 10.51
N MET A 104 -1.19 3.88 11.20
CA MET A 104 -0.04 4.12 12.07
C MET A 104 1.21 4.39 11.24
N ALA A 105 2.04 5.34 11.68
CA ALA A 105 3.29 5.71 11.02
C ALA A 105 4.21 4.50 10.80
N LYS A 106 4.36 3.64 11.83
CA LYS A 106 5.18 2.42 11.76
C LYS A 106 4.76 1.43 10.67
N ASP A 107 3.49 1.41 10.28
CA ASP A 107 2.95 0.47 9.31
C ASP A 107 3.10 1.00 7.87
N ALA A 108 3.22 2.33 7.72
CA ALA A 108 3.28 3.02 6.43
C ALA A 108 4.68 3.55 6.06
N MET A 109 5.58 3.69 7.03
CA MET A 109 6.92 4.22 6.83
C MET A 109 7.79 3.31 5.94
N LEU A 110 8.73 3.91 5.22
CA LEU A 110 9.87 3.22 4.66
C LEU A 110 10.85 2.91 5.81
N PRO A 111 11.08 1.63 6.15
CA PRO A 111 11.95 1.28 7.27
C PRO A 111 13.41 1.64 6.96
N LEU A 112 14.21 1.92 8.00
CA LEU A 112 15.60 2.38 7.87
C LEU A 112 16.44 1.52 6.92
N GLU A 113 16.27 0.21 6.93
CA GLU A 113 17.04 -0.73 6.11
C GLU A 113 16.79 -0.55 4.60
N LYS A 114 15.68 0.10 4.23
CA LYS A 114 15.32 0.42 2.85
C LYS A 114 15.58 1.87 2.48
N ILE A 115 16.03 2.70 3.43
CA ILE A 115 16.40 4.08 3.15
C ILE A 115 17.82 4.09 2.57
N THR A 116 18.01 4.67 1.40
CA THR A 116 19.34 5.00 0.90
C THR A 116 19.86 6.25 1.63
N TYR A 117 20.99 6.12 2.32
CA TYR A 117 21.62 7.23 3.05
C TYR A 117 23.15 7.20 2.92
N LEU A 118 23.75 8.33 3.28
CA LEU A 118 25.18 8.54 3.43
C LEU A 118 25.56 8.57 4.92
N ASP A 119 26.71 8.00 5.28
CA ASP A 119 27.28 8.17 6.62
C ASP A 119 28.01 9.51 6.71
N TYR A 120 27.73 10.29 7.75
CA TYR A 120 28.23 11.65 7.91
C TYR A 120 29.76 11.71 7.95
N ASP A 121 30.42 10.83 8.70
CA ASP A 121 31.87 10.89 8.89
C ASP A 121 32.61 10.48 7.61
N GLU A 122 32.07 9.51 6.87
CA GLU A 122 32.58 9.14 5.54
C GLU A 122 32.34 10.24 4.49
N THR A 123 31.23 10.99 4.62
CA THR A 123 30.82 11.97 3.62
C THR A 123 31.60 13.27 3.69
N LYS A 124 32.06 13.69 4.88
CA LYS A 124 32.83 14.94 5.08
C LYS A 124 33.95 15.14 4.07
N THR A 125 34.72 14.08 3.83
CA THR A 125 35.91 14.14 2.97
C THR A 125 35.63 13.85 1.49
N ARG A 126 34.41 13.43 1.14
CA ARG A 126 34.04 13.17 -0.25
C ARG A 126 33.87 14.49 -1.00
N THR A 127 34.25 14.50 -2.27
CA THR A 127 33.93 15.63 -3.14
C THR A 127 32.42 15.68 -3.39
N ILE A 128 31.89 16.88 -3.62
CA ILE A 128 30.47 17.06 -3.97
C ILE A 128 30.15 16.35 -5.28
N ARG A 129 31.10 16.30 -6.23
CA ARG A 129 30.98 15.52 -7.47
C ARG A 129 30.77 14.04 -7.16
N ASP A 130 31.64 13.43 -6.34
CA ASP A 130 31.53 12.01 -5.98
C ASP A 130 30.21 11.69 -5.25
N ILE A 131 29.67 12.65 -4.50
CA ILE A 131 28.35 12.51 -3.86
C ILE A 131 27.24 12.54 -4.91
N LEU A 132 27.29 13.47 -5.85
CA LEU A 132 26.28 13.64 -6.90
C LEU A 132 26.26 12.50 -7.92
N ASP A 133 27.41 11.88 -8.16
CA ASP A 133 27.62 10.76 -9.08
C ASP A 133 27.39 9.38 -8.41
N ASP A 134 27.11 9.34 -7.10
CA ASP A 134 26.81 8.10 -6.38
C ASP A 134 25.58 7.40 -6.96
N GLU A 135 25.79 6.23 -7.58
CA GLU A 135 24.74 5.52 -8.33
C GLU A 135 23.54 5.15 -7.46
N ARG A 136 23.74 4.96 -6.15
CA ARG A 136 22.66 4.67 -5.20
C ARG A 136 21.63 5.80 -5.14
N PHE A 137 22.04 7.02 -5.47
CA PHE A 137 21.22 8.22 -5.45
C PHE A 137 20.74 8.66 -6.84
N ARG A 138 20.99 7.88 -7.90
CA ARG A 138 20.63 8.26 -9.29
C ARG A 138 19.14 8.57 -9.46
N GLU A 139 18.27 7.81 -8.80
CA GLU A 139 16.81 7.99 -8.85
C GLU A 139 16.29 8.97 -7.80
N TYR A 140 17.17 9.51 -6.95
CA TYR A 140 16.81 10.34 -5.82
C TYR A 140 17.30 11.78 -6.00
N ASN A 141 16.46 12.72 -5.57
CA ASN A 141 16.79 14.14 -5.51
C ASN A 141 17.15 14.61 -4.11
N ARG A 142 17.06 13.74 -3.10
CA ARG A 142 17.30 14.06 -1.69
C ARG A 142 18.29 13.06 -1.12
N TYR A 143 19.27 13.58 -0.39
CA TYR A 143 20.33 12.81 0.22
C TYR A 143 20.14 12.86 1.73
N ALA A 144 19.78 11.72 2.32
CA ALA A 144 19.79 11.55 3.76
C ALA A 144 21.23 11.33 4.22
N ILE A 145 21.69 12.13 5.17
CA ILE A 145 23.00 12.00 5.80
C ILE A 145 22.78 11.70 7.27
N LEU A 146 23.25 10.54 7.73
CA LEU A 146 23.07 10.06 9.09
C LEU A 146 24.40 10.07 9.83
N ASN A 147 24.35 10.34 11.13
CA ASN A 147 25.48 10.05 12.00
C ASN A 147 25.62 8.53 12.20
N ARG A 148 26.76 8.11 12.77
CA ARG A 148 27.05 6.69 13.04
C ARG A 148 26.02 6.00 13.94
N ASP A 149 25.40 6.75 14.85
CA ASP A 149 24.32 6.29 15.74
C ASP A 149 22.93 6.24 15.06
N LYS A 150 22.87 6.48 13.75
CA LYS A 150 21.63 6.54 12.94
C LYS A 150 20.70 7.69 13.30
N THR A 151 21.18 8.72 13.99
CA THR A 151 20.47 9.99 14.07
C THR A 151 20.58 10.74 12.74
N LEU A 152 19.51 11.41 12.32
CA LEU A 152 19.52 12.20 11.10
C LEU A 152 20.31 13.49 11.31
N LYS A 153 21.29 13.73 10.45
CA LYS A 153 22.07 14.97 10.44
C LYS A 153 21.51 15.96 9.42
N TYR A 154 21.33 15.51 8.17
CA TYR A 154 20.87 16.36 7.07
C TYR A 154 19.91 15.65 6.12
N ILE A 155 19.04 16.45 5.49
CA ILE A 155 18.41 16.11 4.22
C ILE A 155 18.77 17.19 3.23
N ILE A 156 19.57 16.82 2.22
CA ILE A 156 20.09 17.77 1.25
C ILE A 156 19.47 17.48 -0.10
N HIS A 157 18.78 18.46 -0.67
CA HIS A 157 18.28 18.36 -2.03
C HIS A 157 19.43 18.50 -3.03
N ARG A 158 19.36 17.82 -4.17
CA ARG A 158 20.36 17.87 -5.24
C ARG A 158 20.65 19.30 -5.69
N SER A 159 19.62 20.14 -5.74
CA SER A 159 19.75 21.57 -6.07
C SER A 159 20.55 22.37 -5.03
N THR A 160 20.59 21.93 -3.77
CA THR A 160 21.37 22.61 -2.72
C THR A 160 22.87 22.46 -2.98
N PHE A 161 23.31 21.28 -3.44
CA PHE A 161 24.69 21.09 -3.90
C PHE A 161 25.02 21.99 -5.09
N TYR A 162 24.17 22.00 -6.13
CA TYR A 162 24.39 22.85 -7.30
C TYR A 162 24.40 24.33 -6.96
N ARG A 163 23.53 24.77 -6.04
CA ARG A 163 23.51 26.15 -5.56
C ARG A 163 24.83 26.53 -4.90
N PHE A 164 25.37 25.68 -4.03
CA PHE A 164 26.68 25.92 -3.41
C PHE A 164 27.79 26.05 -4.47
N LEU A 165 27.88 25.09 -5.40
CA LEU A 165 28.87 25.11 -6.48
C LEU A 165 28.75 26.38 -7.35
N ALA A 166 27.52 26.82 -7.63
CA ALA A 166 27.27 28.05 -8.37
C ALA A 166 27.68 29.30 -7.58
N GLU A 167 27.37 29.37 -6.29
CA GLU A 167 27.77 30.49 -5.41
C GLU A 167 29.30 30.61 -5.31
N VAL A 168 30.04 29.49 -5.26
CA VAL A 168 31.51 29.49 -5.34
C VAL A 168 31.99 29.96 -6.71
N SER A 169 31.41 29.44 -7.80
CA SER A 169 31.80 29.80 -9.18
C SER A 169 31.58 31.29 -9.49
N MET A 170 30.57 31.90 -8.88
CA MET A 170 30.28 33.34 -9.00
C MET A 170 31.12 34.22 -8.06
N GLY A 171 31.97 33.62 -7.21
CA GLY A 171 32.77 34.34 -6.22
C GLY A 171 31.96 34.93 -5.06
N ILE A 172 30.72 34.47 -4.86
CA ILE A 172 29.89 34.87 -3.71
C ILE A 172 30.42 34.23 -2.43
N VAL A 173 30.85 32.97 -2.53
CA VAL A 173 31.55 32.25 -1.45
C VAL A 173 33.04 32.22 -1.80
N PRO A 174 33.91 32.86 -1.00
CA PRO A 174 35.33 32.96 -1.31
C PRO A 174 36.05 31.66 -0.93
N ILE A 175 36.20 30.74 -1.88
CA ILE A 175 36.97 29.50 -1.72
C ILE A 175 38.07 29.43 -2.78
N GLU A 176 39.31 29.28 -2.34
CA GLU A 176 40.47 29.06 -3.22
C GLU A 176 40.62 27.57 -3.60
N LYS A 177 39.55 26.97 -4.12
CA LYS A 177 39.53 25.60 -4.65
C LYS A 177 38.77 25.56 -5.96
N ASN A 178 39.14 24.65 -6.86
CA ASN A 178 38.31 24.38 -8.01
C ASN A 178 36.99 23.73 -7.57
N THR A 179 35.93 23.95 -8.33
CA THR A 179 34.60 23.37 -8.07
C THR A 179 34.61 21.86 -7.94
N ASP A 180 35.54 21.21 -8.64
CA ASP A 180 35.69 19.77 -8.74
C ASP A 180 36.31 19.15 -7.48
N ASP A 181 37.08 19.94 -6.75
CA ASP A 181 37.81 19.54 -5.55
C ASP A 181 37.04 19.91 -4.27
N LEU A 182 35.88 20.57 -4.39
CA LEU A 182 35.06 20.96 -3.25
C LEU A 182 34.48 19.75 -2.55
N THR A 183 34.70 19.68 -1.25
CA THR A 183 34.22 18.60 -0.38
C THR A 183 32.92 18.96 0.32
N PHE A 184 32.28 17.97 0.93
CA PHE A 184 31.14 18.22 1.80
C PHE A 184 31.50 19.09 3.01
N SER A 185 32.69 18.92 3.60
CA SER A 185 33.17 19.79 4.70
C SER A 185 33.30 21.24 4.27
N ASP A 186 33.79 21.50 3.05
CA ASP A 186 33.87 22.86 2.50
C ASP A 186 32.48 23.52 2.43
N MET A 187 31.45 22.75 2.03
CA MET A 187 30.07 23.21 2.02
C MET A 187 29.54 23.47 3.44
N GLU A 188 29.75 22.56 4.40
CA GLU A 188 29.31 22.77 5.78
C GLU A 188 29.92 24.02 6.42
N GLU A 189 31.20 24.27 6.17
CA GLU A 189 31.95 25.34 6.81
C GLU A 189 31.70 26.69 6.12
N GLN A 190 31.77 26.72 4.79
CA GLN A 190 31.92 27.96 4.03
C GLN A 190 30.67 28.38 3.25
N ALA A 191 29.66 27.52 3.12
CA ALA A 191 28.45 27.89 2.39
C ALA A 191 27.74 29.11 2.96
N SER A 192 27.01 29.83 2.11
CA SER A 192 26.17 30.94 2.53
C SER A 192 25.10 30.51 3.53
N ASP A 193 24.60 31.44 4.34
CA ASP A 193 23.52 31.18 5.30
C ASP A 193 22.26 30.60 4.63
N ALA A 194 22.00 31.01 3.39
CA ALA A 194 20.88 30.50 2.62
C ALA A 194 21.05 29.02 2.27
N VAL A 195 22.24 28.61 1.83
CA VAL A 195 22.56 27.20 1.54
C VAL A 195 22.56 26.38 2.84
N LYS A 196 23.17 26.88 3.91
CA LYS A 196 23.15 26.20 5.22
C LYS A 196 21.72 25.98 5.68
N ALA A 197 20.87 27.00 5.62
CA ALA A 197 19.46 26.87 5.96
C ALA A 197 18.74 25.79 5.15
N MET A 198 19.07 25.61 3.87
CA MET A 198 18.49 24.55 3.02
C MET A 198 18.95 23.14 3.39
N MET A 199 20.05 22.96 4.14
CA MET A 199 20.50 21.63 4.61
C MET A 199 19.72 21.15 5.84
N TYR A 200 19.20 22.09 6.65
CA TYR A 200 18.49 21.80 7.91
C TYR A 200 16.96 21.95 7.79
N LYS A 201 16.46 22.43 6.65
CA LYS A 201 15.03 22.63 6.41
C LYS A 201 14.46 21.49 5.57
N GLY A 202 13.13 21.38 5.55
CA GLY A 202 12.44 20.46 4.65
C GLY A 202 12.12 19.08 5.24
N PHE A 203 12.42 18.87 6.52
CA PHE A 203 12.04 17.64 7.23
C PHE A 203 11.59 17.90 8.68
N ASN A 204 10.89 16.93 9.25
CA ASN A 204 10.46 16.93 10.66
C ASN A 204 10.51 15.52 11.28
N PHE A 205 10.13 15.39 12.55
CA PHE A 205 10.12 14.12 13.28
C PHE A 205 8.76 13.82 13.92
N ILE A 206 8.40 12.54 13.98
CA ILE A 206 7.22 12.04 14.72
C ILE A 206 7.57 10.74 15.46
N ALA A 207 6.76 10.38 16.46
CA ALA A 207 6.93 9.16 17.22
C ALA A 207 6.42 7.93 16.43
N GLU A 208 6.97 6.74 16.74
CA GLU A 208 6.57 5.48 16.08
C GLU A 208 5.09 5.12 16.25
N ASN A 209 4.47 5.63 17.33
CA ASN A 209 3.07 5.43 17.65
C ASN A 209 2.15 6.54 17.10
N SER A 210 2.69 7.50 16.34
CA SER A 210 1.90 8.52 15.64
C SER A 210 1.18 7.96 14.41
N THR A 211 0.25 8.73 13.86
CA THR A 211 -0.51 8.40 12.65
C THR A 211 0.04 9.10 11.40
N LEU A 212 -0.40 8.71 10.20
CA LEU A 212 -0.09 9.45 8.97
C LEU A 212 -0.72 10.86 8.97
N LEU A 213 -1.81 11.08 9.69
CA LEU A 213 -2.35 12.43 9.88
C LEU A 213 -1.37 13.31 10.68
N ASP A 214 -0.73 12.76 11.71
CA ASP A 214 0.27 13.49 12.49
C ASP A 214 1.51 13.78 11.63
N ALA A 215 1.93 12.82 10.80
CA ALA A 215 2.98 13.05 9.81
C ALA A 215 2.63 14.20 8.87
N LYS A 216 1.40 14.22 8.33
CA LYS A 216 0.92 15.31 7.46
C LYS A 216 0.94 16.65 8.18
N LYS A 217 0.42 16.72 9.41
CA LYS A 217 0.45 17.95 10.22
C LYS A 217 1.88 18.43 10.49
N ALA A 218 2.80 17.50 10.76
CA ALA A 218 4.21 17.82 10.97
C ALA A 218 4.89 18.36 9.71
N MET A 219 4.50 17.87 8.52
CA MET A 219 4.91 18.44 7.23
C MET A 219 4.30 19.83 7.01
N ASP A 220 2.98 19.97 7.16
CA ASP A 220 2.27 21.23 6.90
C ASP A 220 2.72 22.36 7.85
N ALA A 221 3.26 22.04 9.02
CA ALA A 221 3.77 23.01 10.00
C ALA A 221 5.10 23.67 9.58
N ILE A 222 5.86 23.07 8.66
CA ILE A 222 7.15 23.58 8.19
C ILE A 222 7.03 23.87 6.69
N PRO A 223 7.22 25.13 6.25
CA PRO A 223 7.24 25.45 4.83
C PRO A 223 8.22 24.56 4.07
N GLU A 224 7.77 24.02 2.93
CA GLU A 224 8.56 23.15 2.06
C GLU A 224 9.00 21.81 2.68
N CYS A 225 8.41 21.40 3.80
CA CYS A 225 8.66 20.08 4.38
C CYS A 225 7.99 18.96 3.57
N GLN A 226 8.80 18.01 3.12
CA GLN A 226 8.32 16.88 2.31
C GLN A 226 8.61 15.51 2.94
N ASP A 227 9.38 15.50 4.02
CA ASP A 227 9.90 14.30 4.66
C ASP A 227 9.68 14.36 6.17
N VAL A 228 9.19 13.27 6.74
CA VAL A 228 9.08 13.11 8.19
C VAL A 228 9.75 11.82 8.58
N PHE A 229 10.68 11.93 9.52
CA PHE A 229 11.40 10.80 10.08
C PHE A 229 10.70 10.29 11.32
N VAL A 230 10.57 8.98 11.41
CA VAL A 230 9.97 8.31 12.54
C VAL A 230 11.08 7.95 13.51
N THR A 231 10.96 8.37 14.77
CA THR A 231 11.84 7.96 15.87
C THR A 231 11.00 7.40 17.01
N LYS A 232 11.63 6.89 18.07
CA LYS A 232 10.91 6.26 19.17
C LYS A 232 9.95 7.22 19.87
N SER A 233 10.40 8.46 20.12
CA SER A 233 9.60 9.50 20.79
C SER A 233 9.31 10.72 19.93
N GLY A 234 9.77 10.74 18.67
CA GLY A 234 9.62 11.88 17.76
C GLY A 234 10.68 12.97 17.95
N LYS A 235 11.79 12.66 18.63
CA LYS A 235 12.92 13.59 18.82
C LYS A 235 13.99 13.40 17.76
N ALA A 236 14.61 14.51 17.34
CA ALA A 236 15.71 14.53 16.37
C ALA A 236 17.01 13.90 16.89
N THR A 237 17.18 13.83 18.21
CA THR A 237 18.37 13.26 18.87
C THR A 237 18.32 11.73 18.97
N GLU A 238 17.31 11.10 18.38
CA GLU A 238 17.11 9.65 18.44
C GLU A 238 17.43 9.02 17.08
N PRO A 239 17.89 7.75 17.08
CA PRO A 239 18.03 6.98 15.85
C PRO A 239 16.71 6.95 15.07
N ILE A 240 16.79 7.16 13.76
CA ILE A 240 15.61 7.04 12.90
C ILE A 240 15.22 5.56 12.73
N LEU A 241 13.92 5.31 12.75
CA LEU A 241 13.31 4.00 12.52
C LEU A 241 12.79 3.87 11.10
N GLY A 242 12.38 4.99 10.51
CA GLY A 242 11.89 5.04 9.13
C GLY A 242 11.59 6.44 8.63
N LEU A 243 11.12 6.52 7.39
CA LEU A 243 10.82 7.74 6.65
C LEU A 243 9.42 7.67 6.05
N ILE A 244 8.67 8.76 6.21
CA ILE A 244 7.40 9.00 5.53
C ILE A 244 7.57 10.23 4.63
N THR A 245 7.25 10.08 3.35
CA THR A 245 7.31 11.17 2.38
C THR A 245 5.91 11.70 2.08
N ASN A 246 5.80 12.96 1.65
CA ASN A 246 4.52 13.54 1.25
C ASN A 246 3.82 12.71 0.17
N ASN A 247 4.56 12.18 -0.80
CA ASN A 247 3.99 11.29 -1.83
C ASN A 247 3.36 10.04 -1.23
N LYS A 248 4.02 9.44 -0.22
CA LYS A 248 3.49 8.25 0.47
C LYS A 248 2.16 8.57 1.17
N ILE A 249 2.06 9.74 1.82
CA ILE A 249 0.81 10.19 2.45
C ILE A 249 -0.29 10.37 1.40
N LEU A 250 0.02 11.00 0.26
CA LEU A 250 -0.93 11.19 -0.83
C LEU A 250 -1.44 9.87 -1.41
N ASP A 251 -0.57 8.86 -1.53
CA ASP A 251 -0.98 7.53 -1.98
C ASP A 251 -2.03 6.92 -1.04
N TYR A 252 -1.81 6.98 0.27
CA TYR A 252 -2.78 6.51 1.26
C TYR A 252 -4.05 7.36 1.36
N ALA A 253 -3.98 8.64 1.02
CA ALA A 253 -5.13 9.53 1.03
C ALA A 253 -6.06 9.33 -0.18
N ARG A 254 -5.53 8.81 -1.30
CA ARG A 254 -6.27 8.54 -2.54
C ARG A 254 -7.01 7.21 -2.52
N VAL A 255 -6.39 6.17 -1.97
CA VAL A 255 -7.01 4.84 -1.73
C VAL A 255 -8.09 5.01 -0.68
#